data_AF-A0A0V8QHE6-F1
#
_entry.id   AF-A0A0V8QHE6-F1
#
_cell.length_a   1.000
_cell.length_b   1.000
_cell.length_c   1.000
_cell.angle_alpha   90.00
_cell.angle_beta   90.00
_cell.angle_gamma   90.00
#
_symmetry.space_group_name_H-M   'P 1'
#
loop_
_entity.id
_entity.type
_entity.pdbx_description
1 polymer ?
#
loop_
_entity_poly.entity_id
_entity_poly.type
_entity_poly.pdbx_seq_one_letter_code
_entity_poly.pdbx_strand_id
1 'polypeptide(L)'
;MKKIVVGILLISSLFALMACSQKEEKLVYLGIDAEILSRNYNDKILTVVGVESGKKVLQTEAKINCKDLEIGNKIFKTKNSTELEYLKFDDLKVADRIKLNVSEKELNKEHGEFLNVEQIELIEKN
;
A
#
# COMPACT_ATOMS: atom_id res chain seq x y z
N MET A 1 -18.73 29.77 43.89
CA MET A 1 -17.61 29.65 42.94
C MET A 1 -16.90 28.29 42.99
N LYS A 2 -16.56 27.73 44.17
CA LYS A 2 -15.88 26.41 44.29
C LYS A 2 -16.61 25.21 43.63
N LYS A 3 -17.95 25.17 43.66
CA LYS A 3 -18.74 24.06 43.10
C LYS A 3 -18.73 23.98 41.57
N ILE A 4 -18.49 25.12 40.88
CA ILE A 4 -18.46 25.19 39.41
C ILE A 4 -17.11 24.67 38.89
N VAL A 5 -16.02 24.94 39.61
CA VAL A 5 -14.66 24.50 39.25
C VAL A 5 -14.54 22.98 39.23
N VAL A 6 -15.20 22.29 40.17
CA VAL A 6 -15.19 20.82 40.25
C VAL A 6 -15.93 20.18 39.07
N GLY A 7 -17.03 20.78 38.60
CA GLY A 7 -17.78 20.29 37.44
C GLY A 7 -16.99 20.37 36.14
N ILE A 8 -16.22 21.44 35.95
CA ILE A 8 -15.37 21.63 34.75
C ILE A 8 -14.21 20.62 34.73
N LEU A 9 -13.59 20.35 35.88
CA LEU A 9 -12.52 19.35 36.01
C LEU A 9 -13.00 17.93 35.66
N LEU A 10 -14.18 17.54 36.14
CA LEU A 10 -14.78 16.23 35.85
C LEU A 10 -15.15 16.04 34.37
N ILE A 11 -15.59 17.10 33.69
CA ILE A 11 -15.91 17.04 32.25
C ILE A 11 -14.62 16.93 31.43
N SER A 12 -13.56 17.65 31.81
CA SER A 12 -12.26 17.60 31.10
C SER A 12 -11.58 16.23 31.16
N SER A 13 -11.74 15.49 32.26
CA SER A 13 -11.18 14.14 32.39
C SER A 13 -11.93 13.10 31.54
N LEU A 14 -13.24 13.28 31.32
CA LEU A 14 -14.04 12.46 30.41
C LEU A 14 -13.60 12.61 28.94
N PHE A 15 -13.23 13.83 28.51
CA PHE A 15 -12.69 14.05 27.16
C PHE A 15 -11.27 13.47 26.98
N ALA A 16 -10.44 13.47 28.03
CA ALA A 16 -9.12 12.85 27.97
C ALA A 16 -9.18 11.32 27.75
N LEU A 17 -10.24 10.67 28.22
CA LEU A 17 -10.46 9.23 28.01
C LEU A 17 -10.91 8.89 26.57
N MET A 18 -11.57 9.82 25.87
CA MET A 18 -11.94 9.66 24.45
C MET A 18 -10.80 10.01 23.48
N ALA A 19 -9.76 10.71 23.94
CA ALA A 19 -8.59 11.06 23.13
C ALA A 19 -7.69 9.83 22.82
N CYS A 20 -7.86 8.73 23.56
CA CYS A 20 -7.37 7.41 23.15
C CYS A 20 -8.34 6.80 22.12
N SER A 21 -8.56 7.50 21.01
CA SER A 21 -9.13 6.88 19.82
C SER A 21 -8.21 5.71 19.45
N GLN A 22 -8.77 4.50 19.45
CA GLN A 22 -8.08 3.29 19.05
C GLN A 22 -7.52 3.52 17.65
N LYS A 23 -6.21 3.64 17.55
CA LYS A 23 -5.51 3.74 16.27
C LYS A 23 -5.82 2.45 15.54
N GLU A 24 -6.67 2.49 14.52
CA GLU A 24 -6.97 1.30 13.71
C GLU A 24 -5.65 0.70 13.25
N GLU A 25 -5.40 -0.55 13.62
CA GLU A 25 -4.22 -1.28 13.16
C GLU A 25 -4.36 -1.48 11.66
N LYS A 26 -3.57 -0.75 10.88
CA LYS A 26 -3.53 -0.92 9.43
C LYS A 26 -2.78 -2.21 9.11
N LEU A 27 -3.52 -3.29 8.87
CA LEU A 27 -2.96 -4.57 8.44
C LEU A 27 -2.50 -4.45 6.98
N VAL A 28 -1.23 -4.78 6.74
CA VAL A 28 -0.60 -4.73 5.40
C VAL A 28 -0.03 -6.10 5.07
N TYR A 29 -0.45 -6.63 3.92
CA TYR A 29 0.16 -7.81 3.31
C TYR A 29 1.43 -7.38 2.58
N LEU A 30 2.55 -7.97 2.99
CA LEU A 30 3.86 -7.64 2.43
C LEU A 30 4.27 -8.68 1.39
N GLY A 31 4.87 -8.20 0.31
CA GLY A 31 5.55 -9.07 -0.66
C GLY A 31 4.63 -9.94 -1.50
N ILE A 32 3.42 -9.47 -1.85
CA ILE A 32 2.54 -10.20 -2.76
C ILE A 32 3.19 -10.27 -4.14
N ASP A 33 3.55 -11.47 -4.59
CA ASP A 33 4.15 -11.68 -5.90
C ASP A 33 3.13 -11.43 -7.01
N ALA A 34 3.50 -10.59 -7.97
CA ALA A 34 2.69 -10.25 -9.13
C ALA A 34 3.55 -10.14 -10.41
N GLU A 35 2.90 -10.24 -11.55
CA GLU A 35 3.50 -10.03 -12.87
C GLU A 35 2.80 -8.88 -13.59
N ILE A 36 3.59 -8.02 -14.25
CA ILE A 36 3.07 -6.89 -15.02
C ILE A 36 2.57 -7.39 -16.38
N LEU A 37 1.26 -7.28 -16.61
CA LEU A 37 0.62 -7.66 -17.87
C LEU A 37 0.63 -6.53 -18.91
N SER A 38 0.40 -5.29 -18.48
CA SER A 38 0.39 -4.14 -19.38
C SER A 38 0.74 -2.84 -18.67
N ARG A 39 1.12 -1.83 -19.48
CA ARG A 39 1.47 -0.49 -19.03
C ARG A 39 0.75 0.55 -19.87
N ASN A 40 0.12 1.52 -19.21
CA ASN A 40 -0.31 2.77 -19.83
C ASN A 40 0.66 3.87 -19.39
N TYR A 41 1.51 4.33 -20.31
CA TYR A 41 2.53 5.35 -20.04
C TYR A 41 1.93 6.74 -19.78
N ASN A 42 0.84 7.10 -20.46
CA ASN A 42 0.22 8.43 -20.33
C ASN A 42 -0.32 8.62 -18.91
N ASP A 43 -1.00 7.59 -18.41
CA ASP A 43 -1.64 7.63 -17.10
C ASP A 43 -0.80 6.98 -15.99
N LYS A 44 0.37 6.43 -16.31
CA LYS A 44 1.24 5.68 -15.39
C LYS A 44 0.47 4.59 -14.64
N ILE A 45 -0.27 3.78 -15.38
CA ILE A 45 -1.07 2.67 -14.84
C ILE A 45 -0.40 1.34 -15.19
N LEU A 46 -0.24 0.48 -14.20
CA LEU A 46 0.09 -0.94 -14.41
C LEU A 46 -1.18 -1.78 -14.35
N THR A 47 -1.29 -2.77 -15.22
CA THR A 47 -2.19 -3.91 -15.01
C THR A 47 -1.34 -5.09 -14.60
N VAL A 48 -1.69 -5.71 -13.48
CA VAL A 48 -0.90 -6.80 -12.87
C VAL A 48 -1.80 -7.99 -12.55
N VAL A 49 -1.19 -9.16 -12.44
CA VAL A 49 -1.87 -10.38 -11.95
C VAL A 49 -1.01 -11.05 -10.89
N GLY A 50 -1.65 -11.61 -9.86
CA GLY A 50 -0.95 -12.37 -8.83
C GLY A 50 -0.28 -13.61 -9.41
N VAL A 51 0.98 -13.84 -9.05
CA VAL A 51 1.74 -15.04 -9.43
C VAL A 51 1.43 -16.16 -8.44
N GLU A 52 1.30 -17.41 -8.89
CA GLU A 52 0.95 -18.54 -8.04
C GLU A 52 2.01 -18.83 -6.95
N SER A 53 1.72 -18.43 -5.72
CA SER A 53 2.35 -18.94 -4.50
C SER A 53 1.27 -19.38 -3.49
N GLY A 54 0.64 -20.53 -3.76
CA GLY A 54 -0.35 -21.13 -2.83
C GLY A 54 -1.69 -20.37 -2.79
N LYS A 55 -2.02 -19.72 -1.66
CA LYS A 55 -3.27 -18.94 -1.53
C LYS A 55 -3.13 -17.64 -2.32
N LYS A 56 -3.75 -17.57 -3.51
CA LYS A 56 -3.79 -16.36 -4.34
C LYS A 56 -4.42 -15.20 -3.55
N VAL A 57 -3.58 -14.30 -3.04
CA VAL A 57 -4.02 -13.05 -2.39
C VAL A 57 -4.62 -12.10 -3.43
N LEU A 58 -4.03 -12.07 -4.63
CA LEU A 58 -4.56 -11.37 -5.79
C LEU A 58 -5.08 -12.39 -6.81
N GLN A 59 -6.40 -12.58 -6.87
CA GLN A 59 -7.02 -13.65 -7.67
C GLN A 59 -7.36 -13.23 -9.11
N THR A 60 -7.45 -11.93 -9.37
CA THR A 60 -7.84 -11.33 -10.65
C THR A 60 -6.85 -10.25 -11.07
N GLU A 61 -6.96 -9.76 -12.30
CA GLU A 61 -6.17 -8.62 -12.76
C GLU A 61 -6.51 -7.37 -11.93
N ALA A 62 -5.48 -6.65 -11.53
CA ALA A 62 -5.61 -5.39 -10.80
C ALA A 62 -4.92 -4.25 -11.54
N LYS A 63 -5.52 -3.06 -11.48
CA LYS A 63 -4.93 -1.84 -12.00
C LYS A 63 -4.33 -1.03 -10.87
N ILE A 64 -3.09 -0.57 -11.03
CA ILE A 64 -2.38 0.23 -10.03
C ILE A 64 -2.02 1.58 -10.66
N ASN A 65 -2.45 2.67 -10.01
CA ASN A 65 -1.99 4.02 -10.37
C ASN A 65 -0.64 4.28 -9.71
N CYS A 66 0.38 4.51 -10.52
CA CYS A 66 1.77 4.63 -10.06
C CYS A 66 2.25 6.07 -9.88
N LYS A 67 1.43 7.09 -10.16
CA LYS A 67 1.84 8.50 -10.09
C LYS A 67 2.38 8.87 -8.70
N ASP A 68 1.60 8.57 -7.66
CA ASP A 68 1.96 8.92 -6.28
C ASP A 68 3.06 8.01 -5.71
N LEU A 69 3.16 6.78 -6.23
CA LEU A 69 4.21 5.84 -5.86
C LEU A 69 5.57 6.32 -6.36
N GLU A 70 5.63 6.76 -7.61
CA GLU A 70 6.85 7.29 -8.21
C GLU A 70 7.30 8.59 -7.52
N ILE A 71 6.38 9.54 -7.29
CA ILE A 71 6.68 10.79 -6.56
C ILE A 71 7.19 10.49 -5.14
N GLY A 72 6.63 9.47 -4.50
CA GLY A 72 6.98 9.05 -3.15
C GLY A 72 8.20 8.12 -3.03
N ASN A 73 8.94 7.85 -4.12
CA ASN A 73 10.05 6.88 -4.14
C ASN A 73 9.65 5.48 -3.61
N LYS A 74 8.43 5.04 -3.94
CA LYS A 74 7.86 3.77 -3.48
C LYS A 74 7.93 2.66 -4.53
N ILE A 75 8.55 2.94 -5.67
CA ILE A 75 8.91 1.97 -6.70
C ILE A 75 10.43 1.80 -6.61
N PHE A 76 10.90 0.58 -6.34
CA PHE A 76 12.32 0.35 -6.14
C PHE A 76 12.75 -1.06 -6.52
N LYS A 77 14.06 -1.26 -6.55
CA LYS A 77 14.73 -2.57 -6.61
C LYS A 77 15.67 -2.69 -5.43
N THR A 78 15.67 -3.84 -4.75
CA THR A 78 16.69 -4.16 -3.75
C THR A 78 17.95 -4.65 -4.45
N LYS A 79 19.07 -3.92 -4.32
CA LYS A 79 20.37 -4.36 -4.87
C LYS A 79 21.12 -5.30 -3.92
N ASN A 80 21.04 -5.01 -2.63
CA ASN A 80 21.59 -5.82 -1.54
C ASN A 80 20.79 -5.54 -0.25
N SER A 81 21.16 -6.16 0.86
CA SER A 81 20.44 -6.03 2.15
C SER A 81 20.35 -4.60 2.70
N THR A 82 21.10 -3.65 2.15
CA THR A 82 21.20 -2.27 2.65
C THR A 82 20.98 -1.20 1.60
N GLU A 83 20.95 -1.53 0.32
CA GLU A 83 20.89 -0.56 -0.78
C GLU A 83 19.64 -0.79 -1.64
N LEU A 84 18.87 0.29 -1.78
CA LEU A 84 17.71 0.37 -2.65
C LEU A 84 18.03 1.26 -3.85
N GLU A 85 17.58 0.83 -5.02
CA GLU A 85 17.54 1.63 -6.22
C GLU A 85 16.11 2.11 -6.45
N TYR A 86 15.88 3.42 -6.36
CA TYR A 86 14.56 3.97 -6.66
C TYR A 86 14.34 4.04 -8.16
N LEU A 87 13.20 3.53 -8.61
CA LEU A 87 12.86 3.38 -10.01
C LEU A 87 11.75 4.36 -10.40
N LYS A 88 11.71 4.67 -11.69
CA LYS A 88 10.61 5.37 -12.33
C LYS A 88 9.62 4.37 -12.91
N PHE A 89 8.43 4.85 -13.24
CA PHE A 89 7.42 4.03 -13.91
C PHE A 89 7.96 3.40 -15.21
N ASP A 90 8.75 4.18 -15.95
CA ASP A 90 9.28 3.76 -17.25
C ASP A 90 10.30 2.62 -17.16
N ASP A 91 10.90 2.41 -15.98
CA ASP A 91 11.87 1.34 -15.75
C ASP A 91 11.21 -0.04 -15.62
N LEU A 92 9.94 -0.10 -15.20
CA LEU A 92 9.17 -1.34 -15.05
C LEU A 92 8.67 -1.83 -16.40
N LYS A 93 8.84 -3.10 -16.76
CA LYS A 93 8.48 -3.66 -18.08
C LYS A 93 7.36 -4.70 -17.98
N VAL A 94 6.73 -4.96 -19.12
CA VAL A 94 5.78 -6.09 -19.24
C VAL A 94 6.54 -7.39 -18.98
N ALA A 95 5.90 -8.33 -18.28
CA ALA A 95 6.47 -9.60 -17.80
C ALA A 95 7.57 -9.48 -16.72
N ASP A 96 7.80 -8.28 -16.20
CA ASP A 96 8.55 -8.12 -14.96
C ASP A 96 7.75 -8.72 -13.81
N ARG A 97 8.47 -9.40 -12.91
CA ARG A 97 7.91 -9.85 -11.65
C ARG A 97 8.18 -8.78 -10.59
N ILE A 98 7.15 -8.50 -9.82
CA ILE A 98 7.17 -7.48 -8.78
C ILE A 98 6.59 -8.03 -7.49
N LYS A 99 6.95 -7.40 -6.38
CA LYS A 99 6.31 -7.58 -5.08
C LYS A 99 5.50 -6.35 -4.74
N LEU A 100 4.28 -6.58 -4.27
CA LEU A 100 3.35 -5.54 -3.86
C LEU A 100 3.15 -5.59 -2.36
N ASN A 101 3.21 -4.42 -1.72
CA ASN A 101 2.74 -4.25 -0.36
C ASN A 101 1.35 -3.62 -0.42
N VAL A 102 0.34 -4.26 0.15
CA VAL A 102 -1.07 -3.87 -0.02
C VAL A 102 -1.80 -3.99 1.31
N SER A 103 -2.61 -2.99 1.66
CA SER A 103 -3.42 -3.08 2.89
C SER A 103 -4.56 -4.08 2.73
N GLU A 104 -4.96 -4.74 3.82
CA GLU A 104 -6.10 -5.66 3.84
C GLU A 104 -7.39 -5.01 3.33
N LYS A 105 -7.61 -3.74 3.71
CA LYS A 105 -8.75 -2.95 3.26
C LYS A 105 -8.82 -2.85 1.73
N GLU A 106 -7.69 -2.72 1.05
CA GLU A 106 -7.62 -2.59 -0.42
C GLU A 106 -7.89 -3.93 -1.10
N LEU A 107 -7.44 -5.04 -0.51
CA LEU A 107 -7.71 -6.38 -1.06
C LEU A 107 -9.17 -6.80 -0.95
N ASN A 108 -9.90 -6.26 0.03
CA ASN A 108 -11.31 -6.54 0.27
C ASN A 108 -12.27 -5.59 -0.48
N LYS A 109 -11.75 -4.67 -1.32
CA LYS A 109 -12.58 -3.80 -2.14
C LYS A 109 -13.26 -4.55 -3.28
N GLU A 110 -14.35 -3.97 -3.79
CA GLU A 110 -15.04 -4.49 -4.97
C GLU A 110 -14.13 -4.48 -6.20
N HIS A 111 -14.32 -5.47 -7.07
CA HIS A 111 -13.56 -5.60 -8.31
C HIS A 111 -13.86 -4.46 -9.30
N GLY A 112 -12.81 -3.94 -9.93
CA GLY A 112 -12.91 -2.90 -10.99
C GLY A 112 -12.35 -1.54 -10.59
N GLU A 113 -12.14 -1.30 -9.29
CA GLU A 113 -11.41 -0.12 -8.81
C GLU A 113 -9.89 -0.28 -8.95
N PHE A 114 -9.17 0.84 -8.87
CA PHE A 114 -7.72 0.81 -8.74
C PHE A 114 -7.32 0.21 -7.39
N LEU A 115 -6.37 -0.72 -7.43
CA LEU A 115 -5.73 -1.25 -6.25
C LEU A 115 -4.70 -0.24 -5.75
N ASN A 116 -4.95 0.37 -4.59
CA ASN A 116 -3.94 1.20 -3.97
C ASN A 116 -2.92 0.32 -3.27
N VAL A 117 -1.69 0.36 -3.77
CA VAL A 117 -0.56 -0.34 -3.16
C VAL A 117 0.25 0.67 -2.35
N GLU A 118 0.90 0.18 -1.30
CA GLU A 118 1.83 0.98 -0.51
C GLU A 118 3.16 1.11 -1.24
N GLN A 119 3.66 0.03 -1.83
CA GLN A 119 4.98 -0.04 -2.46
C GLN A 119 5.02 -1.10 -3.57
N ILE A 120 5.93 -0.91 -4.52
CA ILE A 120 6.28 -1.85 -5.58
C ILE A 120 7.79 -2.12 -5.53
N GLU A 121 8.17 -3.38 -5.40
CA GLU A 121 9.55 -3.83 -5.53
C GLU A 121 9.71 -4.64 -6.82
N LEU A 122 10.66 -4.28 -7.67
CA LEU A 122 11.03 -5.04 -8.87
C LEU A 122 11.92 -6.23 -8.47
N ILE A 123 11.52 -7.44 -8.88
CA ILE A 123 12.29 -8.67 -8.65
C ILE A 123 13.23 -8.90 -9.82
N GLU A 124 14.53 -8.93 -9.55
CA GLU A 124 15.53 -9.30 -10.56
C GLU A 124 15.43 -10.81 -10.87
N LYS A 125 15.32 -11.16 -12.15
CA LYS A 125 15.47 -12.56 -12.59
C LYS A 125 16.97 -12.88 -12.55
N ASN A 126 17.38 -13.70 -11.59
CA ASN A 126 18.68 -14.38 -11.64
C ASN A 126 18.76 -15.31 -12.85
#